data_AF-A0A7W8QY86-F1
#
_entry.id   AF-A0A7W8QY86-F1
#
_cell.length_a   1.000
_cell.length_b   1.000
_cell.length_c   1.000
_cell.angle_alpha   90.00
_cell.angle_beta   90.00
_cell.angle_gamma   90.00
#
_symmetry.space_group_name_H-M   'P 1'
#
loop_
_entity.id
_entity.type
_entity.pdbx_description
1 polymer ?
#
loop_
_entity_poly.entity_id
_entity_poly.type
_entity_poly.pdbx_seq_one_letter_code
_entity_poly.pdbx_strand_id
1 'polypeptide(L)'
;MTFEPVIPNFYSFKLKVNARLLTIPQKRFFFDCINKIYYVNDKVVYRGTKRSQLQSVYGLQDSHFASEFRYPLFTLGAKATMFGPDGLPGINEIEIAQTGSNMYKLLFRMLSNLLNREFPFSATRNALKTFRANEQEVAQYFRNQNNERHFLDRVGTLTQRQKIYIRDHYLALLHHVSKSEYYNSSFLLSATSSFRQAHRFAWKDEAENSENPLILFGWVPKNYEGLLSTPRSSSVRSKIDVDRLGLPIYHQSFFPWQQEVTLKGGLLPHYTLGYLYYQGGALIFEINPALFATDETWNGRELPVDQSTFHQRIRNTIYGKYFSMDENANFQQHRV
;
A
#
# COMPACT_ATOMS: atom_id res chain seq x y z
N MET A 1 5.23 9.29 28.42
CA MET A 1 4.66 9.77 27.13
C MET A 1 5.80 10.36 26.32
N THR A 2 6.42 9.58 25.46
CA THR A 2 7.41 10.08 24.51
C THR A 2 6.68 10.82 23.40
N PHE A 3 7.18 12.01 23.03
CA PHE A 3 6.63 12.83 21.95
C PHE A 3 6.73 12.04 20.63
N GLU A 4 5.61 11.56 20.11
CA GLU A 4 5.57 10.94 18.79
C GLU A 4 5.76 12.02 17.71
N PRO A 5 6.79 11.96 16.87
CA PRO A 5 7.05 12.99 15.86
C PRO A 5 5.93 13.05 14.81
N VAL A 6 5.47 14.25 14.50
CA VAL A 6 4.41 14.51 13.50
C VAL A 6 4.96 14.35 12.07
N ILE A 7 6.23 14.67 11.86
CA ILE A 7 6.96 14.63 10.58
C ILE A 7 8.32 13.97 10.84
N PRO A 8 8.89 13.17 9.92
CA PRO A 8 10.22 12.62 10.10
C PRO A 8 11.28 13.74 10.14
N ASN A 9 12.12 13.73 11.18
CA ASN A 9 13.28 14.59 11.27
C ASN A 9 14.53 13.82 10.82
N PHE A 10 14.86 13.88 9.53
CA PHE A 10 16.01 13.16 8.98
C PHE A 10 17.36 13.58 9.60
N TYR A 11 17.47 14.79 10.17
CA TYR A 11 18.67 15.22 10.90
C TYR A 11 18.88 14.45 12.22
N SER A 12 17.82 13.87 12.78
CA SER A 12 17.89 13.07 14.02
C SER A 12 18.29 11.61 13.78
N PHE A 13 18.32 11.17 12.51
CA PHE A 13 18.62 9.79 12.16
C PHE A 13 20.09 9.59 11.80
N LYS A 14 20.64 8.41 12.11
CA LYS A 14 21.91 7.97 11.51
C LYS A 14 21.62 7.56 10.06
N LEU A 15 21.98 8.42 9.10
CA LEU A 15 21.77 8.16 7.68
C LEU A 15 22.83 7.19 7.14
N LYS A 16 22.38 6.11 6.52
CA LYS A 16 23.24 5.10 5.90
C LYS A 16 22.86 4.83 4.44
N VAL A 17 23.86 4.39 3.67
CA VAL A 17 23.71 3.72 2.38
C VAL A 17 24.68 2.54 2.33
N ASN A 18 24.22 1.38 1.90
CA ASN A 18 24.99 0.11 1.89
C ASN A 18 25.74 -0.16 3.21
N ALA A 19 25.03 0.08 4.32
CA ALA A 19 25.42 -0.09 5.73
C ALA A 19 26.51 0.88 6.21
N ARG A 20 26.90 1.83 5.36
CA ARG A 20 27.92 2.84 5.65
C ARG A 20 27.25 4.19 5.91
N LEU A 21 27.80 4.95 6.85
CA LEU A 21 27.36 6.32 7.11
C LEU A 21 27.57 7.18 5.87
N LEU A 22 26.62 8.06 5.59
CA LEU A 22 26.77 9.04 4.53
C LEU A 22 27.93 10.00 4.81
N THR A 23 28.73 10.29 3.78
CA THR A 23 29.68 11.41 3.76
C THR A 23 28.94 12.75 3.74
N ILE A 24 29.62 13.86 4.01
CA ILE A 24 29.01 15.20 3.95
C ILE A 24 28.41 15.51 2.57
N PRO A 25 29.11 15.25 1.44
CA PRO A 25 28.51 15.43 0.11
C PRO A 25 27.26 14.57 -0.10
N GLN A 26 27.29 13.30 0.31
CA GLN A 26 26.12 12.40 0.20
C GLN A 26 24.95 12.89 1.03
N LYS A 27 25.18 13.44 2.23
CA LYS A 27 24.11 14.03 3.04
C LYS A 27 23.45 15.21 2.34
N ARG A 28 24.24 16.14 1.78
CA ARG A 28 23.70 17.29 1.02
C ARG A 28 22.83 16.82 -0.14
N PHE A 29 23.38 15.92 -0.96
CA PHE A 29 22.67 15.33 -2.10
C PHE A 29 21.38 14.62 -1.70
N PHE A 30 21.39 13.86 -0.60
CA PHE A 30 20.19 13.24 -0.03
C PHE A 30 19.12 14.28 0.31
N PHE A 31 19.47 15.37 1.00
CA PHE A 31 18.51 16.42 1.35
C PHE A 31 17.95 17.14 0.12
N ASP A 32 18.78 17.40 -0.89
CA ASP A 32 18.32 17.99 -2.16
C ASP A 32 17.30 17.09 -2.86
N CYS A 33 17.58 15.79 -2.92
CA CYS A 33 16.66 14.79 -3.46
C CYS A 33 15.35 14.70 -2.66
N ILE A 34 15.41 14.70 -1.34
CA ILE A 34 14.23 14.70 -0.47
C ILE A 34 13.36 15.92 -0.74
N ASN A 35 13.95 17.12 -0.76
CA ASN A 35 13.22 18.35 -1.06
C ASN A 35 12.53 18.27 -2.42
N LYS A 36 13.22 17.73 -3.44
CA LYS A 36 12.63 17.49 -4.76
C LYS A 36 11.45 16.53 -4.71
N ILE A 37 11.57 15.40 -4.00
CA ILE A 37 10.49 14.42 -3.82
C ILE A 37 9.25 15.10 -3.19
N TYR A 38 9.42 15.86 -2.12
CA TYR A 38 8.31 16.55 -1.44
C TYR A 38 7.63 17.60 -2.34
N TYR A 39 8.36 18.22 -3.26
CA TYR A 39 7.84 19.26 -4.15
C TYR A 39 7.08 18.71 -5.37
N VAL A 40 7.63 17.68 -6.03
CA VAL A 40 7.12 17.22 -7.34
C VAL A 40 6.02 16.15 -7.25
N ASN A 41 5.91 15.45 -6.13
CA ASN A 41 5.01 14.30 -5.96
C ASN A 41 3.69 14.67 -5.26
N ASP A 42 2.70 13.77 -5.23
CA ASP A 42 1.42 14.00 -4.55
C ASP A 42 1.60 13.93 -3.02
N LYS A 43 2.33 12.91 -2.55
CA LYS A 43 2.64 12.75 -1.12
C LYS A 43 3.80 11.79 -0.87
N VAL A 44 4.40 11.93 0.31
CA VAL A 44 5.24 10.90 0.93
C VAL A 44 4.34 9.93 1.68
N VAL A 45 4.70 8.65 1.65
CA VAL A 45 3.99 7.56 2.32
C VAL A 45 4.92 6.77 3.22
N TYR A 46 4.33 6.22 4.27
CA TYR A 46 5.01 5.45 5.29
C TYR A 46 4.28 4.14 5.51
N ARG A 47 5.00 3.06 5.80
CA ARG A 47 4.39 1.79 6.22
C ARG A 47 5.12 1.27 7.45
N GLY A 48 4.45 1.33 8.60
CA GLY A 48 4.91 0.68 9.82
C GLY A 48 4.70 -0.83 9.74
N THR A 49 5.74 -1.59 10.06
CA THR A 49 5.77 -3.05 9.98
C THR A 49 6.78 -3.59 10.99
N LYS A 50 6.93 -4.90 11.04
CA LYS A 50 7.91 -5.59 11.88
C LYS A 50 8.91 -6.37 11.03
N ARG A 51 10.16 -6.46 11.49
CA ARG A 51 11.23 -7.28 10.92
C ARG A 51 10.78 -8.74 10.85
N SER A 52 10.19 -9.26 11.91
CA SER A 52 9.64 -10.64 11.97
C SER A 52 8.62 -10.95 10.86
N GLN A 53 7.86 -9.95 10.40
CA GLN A 53 6.91 -10.11 9.31
C GLN A 53 7.57 -10.07 7.93
N LEU A 54 8.66 -9.32 7.78
CA LEU A 54 9.35 -9.20 6.50
C LEU A 54 10.38 -10.30 6.28
N GLN A 55 10.96 -10.84 7.34
CA GLN A 55 11.96 -11.91 7.29
C GLN A 55 11.44 -13.13 6.53
N SER A 56 10.26 -13.64 6.94
CA SER A 56 9.63 -14.75 6.26
C SER A 56 9.38 -14.40 4.79
N VAL A 57 8.81 -13.22 4.53
CA VAL A 57 8.40 -12.76 3.19
C VAL A 57 9.56 -12.73 2.19
N TYR A 58 10.74 -12.32 2.64
CA TYR A 58 11.93 -12.25 1.78
C TYR A 58 12.84 -13.49 1.89
N GLY A 59 12.41 -14.55 2.59
CA GLY A 59 13.21 -15.78 2.75
C GLY A 59 14.51 -15.56 3.55
N LEU A 60 14.53 -14.59 4.46
CA LEU A 60 15.74 -14.20 5.20
C LEU A 60 15.82 -14.91 6.55
N GLN A 61 17.03 -15.35 6.91
CA GLN A 61 17.34 -15.85 8.25
C GLN A 61 17.54 -14.70 9.24
N ASP A 62 17.21 -14.94 10.51
CA ASP A 62 17.29 -13.92 11.56
C ASP A 62 18.66 -13.28 11.69
N SER A 63 19.71 -14.10 11.68
CA SER A 63 21.10 -13.66 11.81
C SER A 63 21.53 -12.69 10.70
N HIS A 64 20.91 -12.73 9.53
CA HIS A 64 21.37 -12.00 8.34
C HIS A 64 20.48 -10.83 7.93
N PHE A 65 19.35 -10.60 8.59
CA PHE A 65 18.42 -9.55 8.18
C PHE A 65 19.10 -8.17 8.07
N ALA A 66 19.94 -7.80 9.04
CA ALA A 66 20.61 -6.50 9.03
C ALA A 66 21.56 -6.31 7.83
N SER A 67 22.18 -7.39 7.33
CA SER A 67 23.10 -7.37 6.19
C SER A 67 22.40 -7.59 4.85
N GLU A 68 21.32 -8.38 4.83
CA GLU A 68 20.73 -8.90 3.60
C GLU A 68 19.39 -8.25 3.22
N PHE A 69 18.58 -7.78 4.16
CA PHE A 69 17.22 -7.29 3.92
C PHE A 69 17.13 -6.14 2.91
N ARG A 70 18.16 -5.29 2.89
CA ARG A 70 18.21 -4.13 2.02
C ARG A 70 18.06 -4.51 0.55
N TYR A 71 18.79 -5.54 0.13
CA TYR A 71 18.85 -5.91 -1.27
C TYR A 71 17.47 -6.32 -1.83
N PRO A 72 16.77 -7.33 -1.26
CA PRO A 72 15.47 -7.74 -1.76
C PRO A 72 14.43 -6.63 -1.65
N LEU A 73 14.44 -5.81 -0.60
CA LEU A 73 13.54 -4.65 -0.51
C LEU A 73 13.73 -3.69 -1.69
N PHE A 74 14.97 -3.28 -1.97
CA PHE A 74 15.26 -2.31 -3.03
C PHE A 74 15.25 -2.88 -4.44
N THR A 75 15.08 -4.20 -4.60
CA THR A 75 14.90 -4.84 -5.92
C THR A 75 13.46 -5.25 -6.17
N LEU A 76 12.77 -5.78 -5.16
CA LEU A 76 11.43 -6.36 -5.29
C LEU A 76 10.33 -5.40 -4.83
N GLY A 77 10.65 -4.45 -3.95
CA GLY A 77 9.68 -3.61 -3.25
C GLY A 77 8.84 -4.40 -2.24
N ALA A 78 8.10 -3.68 -1.39
CA ALA A 78 7.15 -4.31 -0.48
C ALA A 78 5.86 -4.65 -1.22
N LYS A 79 5.55 -5.94 -1.37
CA LYS A 79 4.36 -6.41 -2.11
C LYS A 79 3.15 -6.61 -1.19
N ALA A 80 1.96 -6.52 -1.77
CA ALA A 80 0.69 -6.85 -1.11
C ALA A 80 0.59 -8.34 -0.75
N THR A 81 -0.32 -8.67 0.18
CA THR A 81 -0.48 -10.02 0.75
C THR A 81 -0.74 -11.10 -0.31
N MET A 82 -1.54 -10.79 -1.34
CA MET A 82 -1.84 -11.72 -2.45
C MET A 82 -0.57 -12.29 -3.12
N PHE A 83 0.54 -11.57 -3.09
CA PHE A 83 1.78 -12.00 -3.72
C PHE A 83 2.59 -12.96 -2.84
N GLY A 84 2.34 -13.01 -1.52
CA GLY A 84 3.00 -13.90 -0.56
C GLY A 84 2.29 -15.26 -0.42
N PRO A 85 2.79 -16.16 0.45
CA PRO A 85 2.24 -17.50 0.64
C PRO A 85 0.91 -17.51 1.37
N ASP A 86 0.65 -16.48 2.18
CA ASP A 86 -0.64 -16.26 2.85
C ASP A 86 -1.73 -15.80 1.87
N GLY A 87 -1.34 -15.42 0.65
CA GLY A 87 -2.22 -15.24 -0.50
C GLY A 87 -2.76 -16.59 -0.94
N LEU A 88 -3.60 -17.20 -0.11
CA LEU A 88 -4.25 -18.46 -0.42
C LEU A 88 -5.04 -18.29 -1.73
N PRO A 89 -4.77 -19.10 -2.78
CA PRO A 89 -5.71 -19.20 -3.89
C PRO A 89 -7.05 -19.62 -3.30
N GLY A 90 -7.98 -18.69 -3.31
CA GLY A 90 -9.17 -18.77 -2.50
C GLY A 90 -10.38 -18.25 -3.25
N ILE A 91 -11.56 -18.63 -2.78
CA ILE A 91 -12.85 -18.26 -3.37
C ILE A 91 -13.09 -16.73 -3.45
N ASN A 92 -12.25 -15.94 -2.78
CA ASN A 92 -12.30 -14.48 -2.72
C ASN A 92 -11.06 -13.82 -3.37
N GLU A 93 -10.26 -14.57 -4.13
CA GLU A 93 -9.16 -14.00 -4.90
C GLU A 93 -9.70 -13.22 -6.11
N ILE A 94 -9.21 -11.99 -6.29
CA ILE A 94 -9.51 -11.15 -7.45
C ILE A 94 -8.20 -10.67 -8.04
N GLU A 95 -7.86 -11.07 -9.26
CA GLU A 95 -6.59 -10.69 -9.86
C GLU A 95 -6.53 -9.18 -10.18
N ILE A 96 -5.31 -8.65 -10.23
CA ILE A 96 -5.04 -7.20 -10.39
C ILE A 96 -5.70 -6.56 -11.62
N ALA A 97 -5.99 -7.34 -12.67
CA ALA A 97 -6.59 -6.90 -13.92
C ALA A 97 -7.97 -7.54 -14.22
N GLN A 98 -8.50 -8.37 -13.32
CA GLN A 98 -9.75 -9.10 -13.56
C GLN A 98 -10.99 -8.17 -13.61
N THR A 99 -11.82 -8.30 -14.65
CA THR A 99 -13.03 -7.47 -14.86
C THR A 99 -14.27 -8.28 -15.28
N GLY A 100 -14.24 -9.60 -15.12
CA GLY A 100 -15.37 -10.47 -15.48
C GLY A 100 -16.60 -10.29 -14.58
N SER A 101 -17.80 -10.59 -15.09
CA SER A 101 -19.07 -10.45 -14.35
C SER A 101 -19.08 -11.20 -13.02
N ASN A 102 -18.56 -12.44 -12.99
CA ASN A 102 -18.45 -13.24 -11.77
C ASN A 102 -17.64 -12.56 -10.65
N MET A 103 -16.64 -11.77 -11.02
CA MET A 103 -15.84 -11.01 -10.05
C MET A 103 -16.67 -9.89 -9.43
N TYR A 104 -17.48 -9.17 -10.21
CA TYR A 104 -18.37 -8.13 -9.66
C TYR A 104 -19.47 -8.72 -8.77
N LYS A 105 -19.98 -9.90 -9.11
CA LYS A 105 -20.91 -10.63 -8.23
C LYS A 105 -20.24 -10.97 -6.89
N LEU A 106 -19.02 -11.48 -6.94
CA LEU A 106 -18.20 -11.74 -5.75
C LEU A 106 -17.94 -10.46 -4.94
N LEU A 107 -17.60 -9.35 -5.59
CA LEU A 107 -17.41 -8.04 -4.97
C LEU A 107 -18.66 -7.54 -4.24
N PHE A 108 -19.82 -7.61 -4.89
CA PHE A 108 -21.11 -7.23 -4.29
C PHE A 108 -21.39 -8.07 -3.05
N ARG A 109 -21.21 -9.40 -3.14
CA ARG A 109 -21.38 -10.33 -2.02
C ARG A 109 -20.49 -9.96 -0.83
N MET A 110 -19.19 -9.72 -1.06
CA MET A 110 -18.25 -9.37 0.00
C MET A 110 -18.60 -8.05 0.68
N LEU A 111 -19.02 -7.04 -0.10
CA LEU A 111 -19.47 -5.76 0.46
C LEU A 111 -20.75 -5.92 1.28
N SER A 112 -21.72 -6.65 0.75
CA SER A 112 -22.95 -7.00 1.45
C SER A 112 -22.64 -7.70 2.78
N ASN A 113 -21.77 -8.71 2.77
CA ASN A 113 -21.38 -9.45 3.96
C ASN A 113 -20.72 -8.54 4.99
N LEU A 114 -19.73 -7.73 4.57
CA LEU A 114 -19.06 -6.75 5.45
C LEU A 114 -20.06 -5.78 6.07
N LEU A 115 -20.98 -5.25 5.26
CA LEU A 115 -21.92 -4.20 5.67
C LEU A 115 -23.15 -4.74 6.39
N ASN A 116 -23.46 -6.03 6.36
CA ASN A 116 -24.49 -6.66 7.18
C ASN A 116 -23.95 -7.33 8.45
N ARG A 117 -22.65 -7.63 8.50
CA ARG A 117 -22.04 -8.32 9.64
C ARG A 117 -22.06 -7.48 10.91
N GLU A 118 -22.27 -8.14 12.04
CA GLU A 118 -21.96 -7.61 13.36
C GLU A 118 -20.59 -8.11 13.82
N PHE A 119 -19.78 -7.19 14.35
CA PHE A 119 -18.45 -7.52 14.84
C PHE A 119 -18.43 -7.49 16.37
N PRO A 120 -17.86 -8.52 17.03
CA PRO A 120 -17.76 -8.54 18.49
C PRO A 120 -16.71 -7.56 19.03
N PHE A 121 -15.76 -7.12 18.20
CA PHE A 121 -14.65 -6.25 18.60
C PHE A 121 -15.05 -4.77 18.57
N SER A 122 -14.78 -4.04 19.66
CA SER A 122 -15.23 -2.67 19.88
C SER A 122 -14.77 -1.69 18.78
N ALA A 123 -13.49 -1.74 18.39
CA ALA A 123 -12.94 -0.80 17.41
C ALA A 123 -13.55 -0.97 15.99
N THR A 124 -13.56 -2.19 15.45
CA THR A 124 -14.16 -2.48 14.13
C THR A 124 -15.66 -2.24 14.14
N ARG A 125 -16.35 -2.62 15.23
CA ARG A 125 -17.78 -2.36 15.39
C ARG A 125 -18.10 -0.87 15.35
N ASN A 126 -17.33 -0.05 16.07
CA ASN A 126 -17.53 1.40 16.10
C ASN A 126 -17.22 2.05 14.74
N ALA A 127 -16.15 1.62 14.08
CA ALA A 127 -15.80 2.08 12.73
C ALA A 127 -16.90 1.77 11.71
N LEU A 128 -17.43 0.54 11.72
CA LEU A 128 -18.52 0.13 10.84
C LEU A 128 -19.83 0.86 11.14
N LYS A 129 -20.17 1.05 12.42
CA LYS A 129 -21.34 1.83 12.83
C LYS A 129 -21.25 3.28 12.33
N THR A 130 -20.08 3.90 12.50
CA THR A 130 -19.81 5.27 12.04
C THR A 130 -19.88 5.37 10.52
N PHE A 131 -19.24 4.43 9.80
CA PHE A 131 -19.31 4.36 8.35
C PHE A 131 -20.75 4.25 7.85
N ARG A 132 -21.56 3.33 8.41
CA ARG A 132 -22.97 3.17 8.01
C ARG A 132 -23.81 4.43 8.24
N ALA A 133 -23.49 5.21 9.28
CA ALA A 133 -24.18 6.46 9.58
C ALA A 133 -23.78 7.59 8.62
N ASN A 134 -22.51 7.64 8.22
CA ASN A 134 -21.96 8.70 7.36
C ASN A 134 -22.14 8.39 5.86
N GLU A 135 -22.09 7.12 5.47
CA GLU A 135 -22.14 6.63 4.07
C GLU A 135 -23.43 5.85 3.84
N GLN A 136 -24.57 6.48 4.15
CA GLN A 136 -25.88 5.81 4.18
C GLN A 136 -26.26 5.20 2.84
N GLU A 137 -26.03 5.90 1.73
CA GLU A 137 -26.36 5.41 0.39
C GLU A 137 -25.61 4.13 0.06
N VAL A 138 -24.29 4.10 0.30
CA VAL A 138 -23.45 2.92 0.09
C VAL A 138 -23.90 1.79 1.01
N ALA A 139 -24.13 2.08 2.29
CA ALA A 139 -24.54 1.10 3.26
C ALA A 139 -25.91 0.49 2.92
N GLN A 140 -26.91 1.29 2.57
CA GLN A 140 -28.25 0.81 2.21
C GLN A 140 -28.21 0.01 0.91
N TYR A 141 -27.47 0.50 -0.10
CA TYR A 141 -27.40 -0.14 -1.40
C TYR A 141 -26.83 -1.56 -1.33
N PHE A 142 -25.65 -1.73 -0.73
CA PHE A 142 -25.00 -3.04 -0.66
C PHE A 142 -25.60 -3.97 0.39
N ARG A 143 -26.38 -3.47 1.36
CA ARG A 143 -27.10 -4.33 2.31
C ARG A 143 -28.36 -4.95 1.71
N ASN A 144 -28.92 -4.37 0.65
CA ASN A 144 -30.10 -4.87 -0.04
C ASN A 144 -29.70 -5.82 -1.18
N GLN A 145 -29.96 -7.12 -1.03
CA GLN A 145 -29.63 -8.13 -2.03
C GLN A 145 -30.29 -7.89 -3.40
N ASN A 146 -31.45 -7.22 -3.43
CA ASN A 146 -32.15 -6.92 -4.69
C ASN A 146 -31.36 -5.98 -5.60
N ASN A 147 -30.36 -5.27 -5.06
CA ASN A 147 -29.48 -4.38 -5.81
C ASN A 147 -28.33 -5.11 -6.54
N GLU A 148 -28.12 -6.42 -6.33
CA GLU A 148 -27.05 -7.16 -7.02
C GLU A 148 -27.22 -7.08 -8.54
N ARG A 149 -28.44 -7.34 -9.03
CA ARG A 149 -28.72 -7.29 -10.48
C ARG A 149 -28.49 -5.90 -11.04
N HIS A 150 -29.00 -4.87 -10.36
CA HIS A 150 -28.75 -3.48 -10.75
C HIS A 150 -27.25 -3.17 -10.80
N PHE A 151 -26.47 -3.61 -9.80
CA PHE A 151 -25.03 -3.42 -9.77
C PHE A 151 -24.34 -4.05 -10.98
N LEU A 152 -24.64 -5.32 -11.27
CA LEU A 152 -24.07 -6.04 -12.40
C LEU A 152 -24.45 -5.41 -13.75
N ASP A 153 -25.70 -5.01 -13.92
CA ASP A 153 -26.19 -4.36 -15.14
C ASP A 153 -25.47 -3.03 -15.37
N ARG A 154 -25.34 -2.19 -14.33
CA ARG A 154 -24.63 -0.90 -14.44
C ARG A 154 -23.16 -1.07 -14.76
N VAL A 155 -22.45 -1.94 -14.04
CA VAL A 155 -21.04 -2.21 -14.32
C VAL A 155 -20.85 -2.83 -15.70
N GLY A 156 -21.82 -3.63 -16.17
CA GLY A 156 -21.81 -4.25 -17.49
C GLY A 156 -21.67 -3.23 -18.63
N THR A 157 -22.24 -2.03 -18.46
CA THR A 157 -22.20 -0.92 -19.45
C THR A 157 -20.85 -0.18 -19.53
N LEU A 158 -19.96 -0.41 -18.56
CA LEU A 158 -18.69 0.31 -18.48
C LEU A 158 -17.62 -0.27 -19.42
N THR A 159 -16.72 0.60 -19.89
CA THR A 159 -15.48 0.18 -20.56
C THR A 159 -14.58 -0.62 -19.61
N GLN A 160 -13.62 -1.37 -20.15
CA GLN A 160 -12.68 -2.16 -19.33
C GLN A 160 -11.91 -1.30 -18.31
N ARG A 161 -11.50 -0.09 -18.72
CA ARG A 161 -10.78 0.82 -17.83
C ARG A 161 -11.67 1.37 -16.71
N GLN A 162 -12.91 1.75 -17.04
CA GLN A 162 -13.90 2.19 -16.04
C GLN A 162 -14.29 1.06 -15.07
N LYS A 163 -14.39 -0.17 -15.58
CA LYS A 163 -14.55 -1.39 -14.78
C LYS A 163 -13.45 -1.50 -13.73
N ILE A 164 -12.19 -1.37 -14.12
CA ILE A 164 -11.06 -1.39 -13.17
C ILE A 164 -11.20 -0.30 -12.10
N TYR A 165 -11.51 0.95 -12.49
CA TYR A 165 -11.66 2.05 -11.54
C TYR A 165 -12.77 1.81 -10.50
N ILE A 166 -13.96 1.38 -10.95
CA ILE A 166 -15.07 1.14 -10.02
C ILE A 166 -14.82 -0.09 -9.12
N ARG A 167 -14.20 -1.14 -9.67
CA ARG A 167 -13.79 -2.33 -8.93
C ARG A 167 -12.83 -1.94 -7.83
N ASP A 168 -11.76 -1.24 -8.20
CA ASP A 168 -10.69 -0.88 -7.30
C ASP A 168 -11.17 0.05 -6.17
N HIS A 169 -12.07 0.98 -6.48
CA HIS A 169 -12.76 1.81 -5.48
C HIS A 169 -13.42 0.95 -4.40
N TYR A 170 -14.24 -0.03 -4.78
CA TYR A 170 -14.92 -0.88 -3.82
C TYR A 170 -14.00 -1.92 -3.14
N LEU A 171 -12.97 -2.42 -3.83
CA LEU A 171 -11.96 -3.30 -3.22
C LEU A 171 -11.12 -2.57 -2.17
N ALA A 172 -10.83 -1.28 -2.37
CA ALA A 172 -10.16 -0.47 -1.35
C ALA A 172 -11.01 -0.38 -0.06
N LEU A 173 -12.33 -0.24 -0.17
CA LEU A 173 -13.22 -0.26 1.00
C LEU A 173 -13.16 -1.59 1.75
N LEU A 174 -13.19 -2.73 1.03
CA LEU A 174 -13.03 -4.04 1.64
C LEU A 174 -11.66 -4.20 2.30
N HIS A 175 -10.60 -3.67 1.68
CA HIS A 175 -9.23 -3.75 2.18
C HIS A 175 -9.01 -3.01 3.50
N HIS A 176 -9.74 -1.92 3.76
CA HIS A 176 -9.58 -1.15 5.01
C HIS A 176 -9.98 -1.94 6.27
N VAL A 177 -10.75 -3.02 6.13
CA VAL A 177 -11.17 -3.87 7.26
C VAL A 177 -10.40 -5.18 7.21
N SER A 178 -9.44 -5.37 8.13
CA SER A 178 -8.64 -6.61 8.21
C SER A 178 -9.45 -7.89 8.46
N LYS A 179 -10.71 -7.76 8.84
CA LYS A 179 -11.67 -8.86 9.01
C LYS A 179 -12.60 -9.07 7.81
N SER A 180 -12.38 -8.34 6.71
CA SER A 180 -13.09 -8.57 5.45
C SER A 180 -12.60 -9.85 4.78
N GLU A 181 -13.44 -10.41 3.93
CA GLU A 181 -13.17 -11.61 3.14
C GLU A 181 -12.05 -11.41 2.10
N TYR A 182 -11.71 -10.15 1.78
CA TYR A 182 -10.75 -9.77 0.75
C TYR A 182 -9.36 -9.42 1.31
N TYR A 183 -9.23 -9.07 2.60
CA TYR A 183 -7.98 -8.50 3.14
C TYR A 183 -6.75 -9.37 2.89
N ASN A 184 -6.85 -10.68 3.16
CA ASN A 184 -5.73 -11.62 2.99
C ASN A 184 -5.47 -11.96 1.51
N SER A 185 -6.48 -11.89 0.65
CA SER A 185 -6.35 -12.11 -0.80
C SER A 185 -6.15 -10.81 -1.58
N SER A 186 -5.82 -9.71 -0.89
CA SER A 186 -5.77 -8.40 -1.53
C SER A 186 -4.47 -8.18 -2.29
N PHE A 187 -4.58 -7.69 -3.53
CA PHE A 187 -3.45 -7.10 -4.26
C PHE A 187 -3.14 -5.67 -3.79
N LEU A 188 -3.79 -5.19 -2.73
CA LEU A 188 -3.61 -3.86 -2.19
C LEU A 188 -2.68 -3.87 -0.98
N LEU A 189 -1.91 -2.79 -0.84
CA LEU A 189 -0.99 -2.58 0.26
C LEU A 189 -1.35 -1.30 1.02
N SER A 190 -1.73 -1.43 2.29
CA SER A 190 -1.91 -0.25 3.16
C SER A 190 -0.58 0.46 3.45
N ALA A 191 -0.51 1.74 3.13
CA ALA A 191 0.47 2.69 3.65
C ALA A 191 -0.27 3.80 4.40
N THR A 192 0.41 4.81 4.91
CA THR A 192 -0.19 6.00 5.51
C THR A 192 0.59 7.23 5.11
N SER A 193 -0.09 8.37 4.99
CA SER A 193 0.56 9.67 4.82
C SER A 193 1.02 10.29 6.15
N SER A 194 0.70 9.65 7.28
CA SER A 194 1.10 10.10 8.61
C SER A 194 2.27 9.28 9.15
N PHE A 195 3.42 9.93 9.33
CA PHE A 195 4.59 9.30 9.95
C PHE A 195 4.28 8.81 11.37
N ARG A 196 3.52 9.61 12.14
CA ARG A 196 3.01 9.24 13.47
C ARG A 196 2.22 7.94 13.46
N GLN A 197 1.31 7.77 12.50
CA GLN A 197 0.52 6.54 12.40
C GLN A 197 1.40 5.34 12.01
N ALA A 198 2.37 5.52 11.11
CA ALA A 198 3.31 4.46 10.78
C ALA A 198 4.16 4.04 11.99
N HIS A 199 4.62 5.01 12.79
CA HIS A 199 5.33 4.74 14.04
C HIS A 199 4.48 3.92 15.01
N ARG A 200 3.22 4.33 15.23
CA ARG A 200 2.27 3.58 16.07
C ARG A 200 2.07 2.14 15.60
N PHE A 201 1.99 1.91 14.29
CA PHE A 201 1.85 0.55 13.76
C PHE A 201 3.13 -0.29 13.95
N ALA A 202 4.30 0.30 13.71
CA ALA A 202 5.58 -0.40 13.86
C ALA A 202 5.88 -0.76 15.32
N TRP A 203 5.65 0.16 16.26
CA TRP A 203 5.90 -0.02 17.70
C TRP A 203 4.71 -0.61 18.48
N LYS A 204 3.63 -1.00 17.80
CA LYS A 204 2.49 -1.62 18.48
C LYS A 204 2.92 -2.93 19.13
N ASP A 205 2.71 -3.03 20.44
CA ASP A 205 3.03 -4.20 21.27
C ASP A 205 4.55 -4.49 21.33
N GLU A 206 5.38 -3.45 21.13
CA GLU A 206 6.84 -3.54 21.13
C GLU A 206 7.45 -2.72 22.27
N ALA A 207 8.59 -3.17 22.79
CA ALA A 207 9.37 -2.39 23.75
C ALA A 207 9.97 -1.15 23.08
N GLU A 208 10.20 -0.09 23.85
CA GLU A 208 10.72 1.20 23.35
C GLU A 208 12.01 1.05 22.52
N ASN A 209 12.90 0.15 22.95
CA ASN A 209 14.20 -0.13 22.33
C ASN A 209 14.22 -1.40 21.46
N SER A 210 13.05 -1.91 21.06
CA SER A 210 12.99 -3.11 20.19
C SER A 210 13.65 -2.84 18.84
N GLU A 211 14.43 -3.80 18.34
CA GLU A 211 14.99 -3.79 16.97
C GLU A 211 14.03 -4.42 15.94
N ASN A 212 12.85 -4.86 16.38
CA ASN A 212 11.83 -5.46 15.51
C ASN A 212 11.02 -4.42 14.70
N PRO A 213 10.63 -3.26 15.25
CA PRO A 213 9.92 -2.23 14.50
C PRO A 213 10.69 -1.72 13.27
N LEU A 214 9.98 -1.55 12.18
CA LEU A 214 10.51 -0.99 10.94
C LEU A 214 9.48 -0.05 10.29
N ILE A 215 9.93 1.06 9.72
CA ILE A 215 9.08 1.95 8.93
C ILE A 215 9.66 2.06 7.52
N LEU A 216 8.91 1.63 6.51
CA LEU A 216 9.25 1.86 5.10
C LEU A 216 8.85 3.28 4.70
N PHE A 217 9.71 3.94 3.93
CA PHE A 217 9.49 5.28 3.39
C PHE A 217 9.41 5.20 1.88
N GLY A 218 8.43 5.87 1.30
CA GLY A 218 8.29 6.01 -0.14
C GLY A 218 7.48 7.24 -0.53
N TRP A 219 7.15 7.37 -1.80
CA TRP A 219 6.31 8.47 -2.29
C TRP A 219 5.36 8.00 -3.39
N VAL A 220 4.37 8.84 -3.66
CA VAL A 220 3.41 8.63 -4.74
C VAL A 220 3.54 9.78 -5.73
N PRO A 221 3.96 9.53 -6.98
CA PRO A 221 4.01 10.56 -8.00
C PRO A 221 2.64 11.15 -8.33
N LYS A 222 2.62 12.42 -8.74
CA LYS A 222 1.40 13.03 -9.29
C LYS A 222 0.97 12.23 -10.53
N ASN A 223 -0.34 11.98 -10.66
CA ASN A 223 -0.93 11.20 -11.75
C ASN A 223 -0.46 9.74 -11.85
N TYR A 224 0.10 9.15 -10.79
CA TYR A 224 0.46 7.73 -10.80
C TYR A 224 -0.79 6.84 -10.81
N GLU A 225 -0.95 6.03 -11.86
CA GLU A 225 -2.14 5.18 -12.05
C GLU A 225 -2.21 3.98 -11.09
N GLY A 226 -1.10 3.62 -10.43
CA GLY A 226 -1.06 2.56 -9.42
C GLY A 226 -1.59 2.97 -8.04
N LEU A 227 -2.24 4.13 -7.92
CA LEU A 227 -2.76 4.62 -6.64
C LEU A 227 -4.25 4.28 -6.46
N LEU A 228 -4.56 3.56 -5.36
CA LEU A 228 -5.89 3.59 -4.76
C LEU A 228 -5.84 4.44 -3.49
N SER A 229 -5.98 5.74 -3.59
CA SER A 229 -6.08 6.55 -2.38
C SER A 229 -7.37 6.20 -1.62
N THR A 230 -7.32 6.18 -0.28
CA THR A 230 -8.49 6.42 0.58
C THR A 230 -9.35 7.57 0.04
N PRO A 231 -10.67 7.58 0.35
CA PRO A 231 -11.70 8.09 -0.55
C PRO A 231 -11.44 9.52 -0.98
N ARG A 232 -10.89 9.62 -2.18
CA ARG A 232 -11.13 10.77 -3.05
C ARG A 232 -12.15 10.28 -4.05
N SER A 233 -13.42 10.42 -3.69
CA SER A 233 -14.54 10.30 -4.63
C SER A 233 -14.27 11.08 -5.92
N SER A 234 -13.53 12.19 -5.82
CA SER A 234 -13.02 12.96 -6.96
C SER A 234 -12.17 12.13 -7.93
N SER A 235 -11.37 11.16 -7.47
CA SER A 235 -10.58 10.29 -8.35
C SER A 235 -11.49 9.43 -9.24
N VAL A 236 -12.53 8.82 -8.67
CA VAL A 236 -13.51 8.03 -9.45
C VAL A 236 -14.37 8.94 -10.33
N ARG A 237 -14.89 10.04 -9.79
CA ARG A 237 -15.72 11.03 -10.50
C ARG A 237 -14.98 11.67 -11.68
N SER A 238 -13.66 11.81 -11.62
CA SER A 238 -12.84 12.30 -12.75
C SER A 238 -12.73 11.30 -13.91
N LYS A 239 -13.05 10.02 -13.68
CA LYS A 239 -12.90 8.93 -14.67
C LYS A 239 -14.24 8.31 -15.08
N ILE A 240 -15.27 8.44 -14.25
CA ILE A 240 -16.59 7.85 -14.43
C ILE A 240 -17.64 8.87 -14.01
N ASP A 241 -18.65 9.07 -14.85
CA ASP A 241 -19.88 9.75 -14.48
C ASP A 241 -20.73 8.84 -13.58
N VAL A 242 -20.38 8.81 -12.30
CA VAL A 242 -21.02 7.94 -11.29
C VAL A 242 -22.46 8.32 -11.03
N ASP A 243 -22.82 9.59 -11.20
CA ASP A 243 -24.18 10.08 -10.98
C ASP A 243 -25.10 9.52 -12.08
N ARG A 244 -24.66 9.52 -13.34
CA ARG A 244 -25.37 8.85 -14.43
C ARG A 244 -25.38 7.32 -14.30
N LEU A 245 -24.32 6.74 -13.73
CA LEU A 245 -24.21 5.30 -13.52
C LEU A 245 -25.20 4.81 -12.44
N GLY A 246 -25.60 5.68 -11.51
CA GLY A 246 -26.53 5.35 -10.42
C GLY A 246 -25.95 4.36 -9.41
N LEU A 247 -24.62 4.29 -9.28
CA LEU A 247 -23.95 3.46 -8.27
C LEU A 247 -23.43 4.35 -7.14
N PRO A 248 -23.64 3.97 -5.87
CA PRO A 248 -23.24 4.82 -4.74
C PRO A 248 -21.72 4.76 -4.56
N ILE A 249 -21.10 5.92 -4.31
CA ILE A 249 -19.69 6.01 -3.96
C ILE A 249 -19.54 6.40 -2.50
N TYR A 250 -18.51 5.90 -1.82
CA TYR A 250 -18.21 6.31 -0.46
C TYR A 250 -17.23 7.48 -0.44
N HIS A 251 -17.37 8.37 0.54
CA HIS A 251 -16.55 9.56 0.71
C HIS A 251 -15.60 9.49 1.92
N GLN A 252 -15.87 8.59 2.87
CA GLN A 252 -15.09 8.37 4.08
C GLN A 252 -14.75 6.89 4.23
N SER A 253 -13.52 6.58 4.66
CA SER A 253 -13.13 5.19 4.96
C SER A 253 -13.63 4.78 6.34
N PHE A 254 -13.48 3.51 6.71
CA PHE A 254 -13.78 3.03 8.06
C PHE A 254 -12.88 3.66 9.13
N PHE A 255 -11.65 4.04 8.77
CA PHE A 255 -10.62 4.51 9.69
C PHE A 255 -9.95 5.80 9.18
N PRO A 256 -10.67 6.92 9.04
CA PRO A 256 -10.16 8.13 8.39
C PRO A 256 -8.94 8.72 9.13
N TRP A 257 -8.87 8.56 10.46
CA TRP A 257 -7.73 9.02 11.27
C TRP A 257 -6.42 8.28 10.99
N GLN A 258 -6.47 7.09 10.37
CA GLN A 258 -5.26 6.37 9.97
C GLN A 258 -4.57 7.01 8.77
N GLN A 259 -5.27 7.89 8.04
CA GLN A 259 -4.77 8.55 6.83
C GLN A 259 -4.15 7.53 5.85
N GLU A 260 -4.81 6.37 5.73
CA GLU A 260 -4.33 5.24 4.94
C GLU A 260 -4.15 5.67 3.48
N VAL A 261 -3.13 5.17 2.80
CA VAL A 261 -2.95 5.32 1.36
C VAL A 261 -2.84 3.90 0.81
N THR A 262 -3.81 3.48 0.00
CA THR A 262 -3.86 2.10 -0.49
C THR A 262 -3.09 2.01 -1.83
N LEU A 263 -2.01 1.25 -1.85
CA LEU A 263 -1.16 1.11 -3.04
C LEU A 263 -1.57 -0.14 -3.81
N LYS A 264 -1.78 -0.03 -5.12
CA LYS A 264 -2.07 -1.19 -5.97
C LYS A 264 -0.79 -1.98 -6.21
N GLY A 265 -0.82 -3.28 -5.97
CA GLY A 265 0.31 -4.18 -6.10
C GLY A 265 1.29 -4.12 -4.92
N GLY A 266 1.80 -2.93 -4.59
CA GLY A 266 2.74 -2.74 -3.50
C GLY A 266 3.47 -1.39 -3.55
N LEU A 267 4.41 -1.21 -2.62
CA LEU A 267 5.38 -0.11 -2.66
C LEU A 267 6.57 -0.55 -3.51
N LEU A 268 6.58 -0.10 -4.77
CA LEU A 268 7.61 -0.45 -5.74
C LEU A 268 8.98 0.15 -5.36
N PRO A 269 10.09 -0.52 -5.73
CA PRO A 269 11.43 -0.05 -5.37
C PRO A 269 11.77 1.31 -5.97
N HIS A 270 11.26 1.61 -7.18
CA HIS A 270 11.39 2.91 -7.86
C HIS A 270 10.83 4.09 -7.05
N TYR A 271 9.91 3.81 -6.12
CA TYR A 271 9.26 4.80 -5.25
C TYR A 271 9.55 4.56 -3.77
N THR A 272 10.56 3.75 -3.46
CA THR A 272 11.00 3.44 -2.09
C THR A 272 12.25 4.25 -1.77
N LEU A 273 12.14 5.18 -0.82
CA LEU A 273 13.26 6.01 -0.37
C LEU A 273 14.23 5.22 0.52
N GLY A 274 13.70 4.36 1.37
CA GLY A 274 14.47 3.70 2.41
C GLY A 274 13.61 3.14 3.53
N TYR A 275 14.25 2.76 4.63
CA TYR A 275 13.57 2.29 5.83
C TYR A 275 14.24 2.76 7.11
N LEU A 276 13.43 3.04 8.12
CA LEU A 276 13.85 3.41 9.47
C LEU A 276 13.79 2.18 10.38
N TYR A 277 14.84 1.95 11.16
CA TYR A 277 14.91 0.89 12.15
C TYR A 277 15.74 1.32 13.35
N TYR A 278 15.56 0.64 14.49
CA TYR A 278 16.37 0.87 15.68
C TYR A 278 17.53 -0.13 15.73
N GLN A 279 18.74 0.34 16.03
CA GLN A 279 19.90 -0.52 16.23
C GLN A 279 20.92 0.17 17.13
N GLY A 280 21.38 -0.55 18.16
CA GLY A 280 22.48 -0.08 19.03
C GLY A 280 22.24 1.30 19.64
N GLY A 281 21.03 1.54 20.16
CA GLY A 281 20.70 2.79 20.86
C GLY A 281 20.32 3.96 19.96
N ALA A 282 20.17 3.76 18.65
CA ALA A 282 19.89 4.85 17.71
C ALA A 282 18.92 4.44 16.60
N LEU A 283 18.15 5.42 16.12
CA LEU A 283 17.38 5.30 14.90
C LEU A 283 18.30 5.45 13.69
N ILE A 284 18.24 4.47 12.79
CA ILE A 284 19.02 4.40 11.57
C ILE A 284 18.06 4.49 10.39
N PHE A 285 18.31 5.44 9.50
CA PHE A 285 17.59 5.54 8.24
C PHE A 285 18.44 5.02 7.11
N GLU A 286 17.95 3.95 6.50
CA GLU A 286 18.66 3.20 5.50
C GLU A 286 18.17 3.53 4.10
N ILE A 287 19.02 4.19 3.32
CA ILE A 287 18.62 4.81 2.06
C ILE A 287 18.75 3.81 0.91
N ASN A 288 17.79 3.89 -0.01
CA ASN A 288 17.84 3.18 -1.28
C ASN A 288 19.06 3.66 -2.09
N PRO A 289 20.03 2.79 -2.40
CA PRO A 289 21.25 3.19 -3.11
C PRO A 289 20.96 3.73 -4.51
N ALA A 290 19.83 3.37 -5.14
CA ALA A 290 19.42 3.92 -6.42
C ALA A 290 19.22 5.45 -6.38
N LEU A 291 19.00 6.03 -5.19
CA LEU A 291 19.01 7.48 -5.01
C LEU A 291 20.34 8.09 -5.43
N PHE A 292 21.47 7.44 -5.11
CA PHE A 292 22.82 7.96 -5.42
C PHE A 292 23.31 7.59 -6.83
N ALA A 293 22.47 6.90 -7.61
CA ALA A 293 22.67 6.71 -9.04
C ALA A 293 22.00 7.81 -9.88
N THR A 294 21.27 8.73 -9.23
CA THR A 294 20.70 9.91 -9.90
C THR A 294 21.71 11.05 -9.98
N ASP A 295 21.40 12.03 -10.81
CA ASP A 295 22.17 13.27 -10.95
C ASP A 295 21.25 14.51 -10.81
N GLU A 296 21.80 15.69 -11.07
CA GLU A 296 21.07 16.97 -10.97
C GLU A 296 19.84 17.05 -11.92
N THR A 297 19.85 16.27 -13.02
CA THR A 297 18.77 16.24 -14.02
C THR A 297 17.58 15.37 -13.60
N TRP A 298 17.76 14.52 -12.58
CA TRP A 298 16.72 13.59 -12.12
C TRP A 298 15.44 14.31 -11.71
N ASN A 299 14.32 14.03 -12.39
CA ASN A 299 13.07 14.77 -12.21
C ASN A 299 12.35 14.58 -10.86
N GLY A 300 12.85 13.71 -9.98
CA GLY A 300 12.25 13.44 -8.67
C GLY A 300 11.05 12.49 -8.65
N ARG A 301 10.72 11.85 -9.79
CA ARG A 301 9.53 11.00 -9.92
C ARG A 301 9.81 9.52 -9.62
N GLU A 302 10.88 8.95 -10.17
CA GLU A 302 11.22 7.53 -10.03
C GLU A 302 12.72 7.31 -9.89
N LEU A 303 13.14 6.38 -9.04
CA LEU A 303 14.56 6.02 -8.93
C LEU A 303 14.97 5.09 -10.07
N PRO A 304 16.21 5.21 -10.59
CA PRO A 304 16.77 4.30 -11.58
C PRO A 304 17.19 2.99 -10.90
N VAL A 305 16.21 2.15 -10.54
CA VAL A 305 16.47 0.86 -9.89
C VAL A 305 16.86 -0.18 -10.93
N ASP A 306 18.04 -0.77 -10.78
CA ASP A 306 18.45 -1.92 -11.58
C ASP A 306 17.67 -3.18 -11.16
N GLN A 307 16.80 -3.66 -12.05
CA GLN A 307 16.01 -4.88 -11.87
C GLN A 307 16.54 -6.08 -12.68
N SER A 308 17.78 -6.02 -13.21
CA SER A 308 18.41 -7.12 -13.96
C SER A 308 18.40 -8.47 -13.22
N THR A 309 18.46 -8.44 -11.89
CA THR A 309 18.45 -9.63 -11.02
C THR A 309 17.08 -9.99 -10.44
N PHE A 310 16.00 -9.33 -10.89
CA PHE A 310 14.65 -9.49 -10.32
C PHE A 310 14.17 -10.95 -10.32
N HIS A 311 14.20 -11.62 -11.47
CA HIS A 311 13.69 -12.98 -11.63
C HIS A 311 14.50 -14.01 -10.83
N GLN A 312 15.81 -13.83 -10.72
CA GLN A 312 16.65 -14.69 -9.87
C GLN A 312 16.24 -14.55 -8.41
N ARG A 313 15.90 -13.34 -7.97
CA ARG A 313 15.69 -13.03 -6.56
C ARG A 313 14.30 -13.38 -6.08
N ILE A 314 13.29 -13.12 -6.89
CA ILE A 314 11.92 -13.45 -6.50
C ILE A 314 11.74 -14.97 -6.28
N ARG A 315 12.48 -15.81 -7.02
CA ARG A 315 12.53 -17.27 -6.81
C ARG A 315 13.11 -17.69 -5.46
N ASN A 316 13.88 -16.82 -4.80
CA ASN A 316 14.45 -17.07 -3.47
C ASN A 316 13.59 -16.48 -2.35
N THR A 317 12.40 -15.98 -2.67
CA THR A 317 11.43 -15.46 -1.68
C THR A 317 10.24 -16.39 -1.60
N ILE A 318 9.37 -16.17 -0.61
CA ILE A 318 8.08 -16.88 -0.54
C ILE A 318 7.01 -16.23 -1.42
N TYR A 319 7.36 -15.21 -2.21
CA TYR A 319 6.44 -14.64 -3.18
C TYR A 319 6.14 -15.65 -4.29
N GLY A 320 4.86 -16.02 -4.46
CA GLY A 320 4.42 -16.91 -5.54
C GLY A 320 3.97 -16.18 -6.81
N LYS A 321 3.82 -14.85 -6.73
CA LYS A 321 3.34 -14.00 -7.82
C LYS A 321 4.10 -12.67 -7.88
N TYR A 322 4.10 -12.05 -9.04
CA TYR A 322 4.52 -10.66 -9.23
C TYR A 322 3.60 -9.96 -10.23
N PHE A 323 3.84 -8.67 -10.43
CA PHE A 323 3.17 -7.92 -11.48
C PHE A 323 4.16 -7.08 -12.27
N SER A 324 3.82 -6.84 -13.53
CA SER A 324 4.45 -5.83 -14.37
C SER A 324 3.43 -4.77 -14.73
N MET A 325 3.93 -3.63 -15.21
CA MET A 325 3.12 -2.55 -15.75
C MET A 325 3.60 -2.29 -17.17
N ASP A 326 2.68 -2.22 -18.13
CA ASP A 326 3.02 -1.85 -19.50
C ASP A 326 3.17 -0.32 -19.66
N GLU A 327 3.55 0.14 -20.86
CA GLU A 327 3.72 1.56 -21.19
C GLU A 327 2.42 2.38 -21.01
N ASN A 328 1.27 1.72 -21.02
CA ASN A 328 -0.05 2.32 -20.85
C ASN A 328 -0.55 2.25 -19.39
N ALA A 329 0.33 1.91 -18.45
CA ALA A 329 0.02 1.73 -17.04
C ALA A 329 -0.97 0.58 -16.73
N ASN A 330 -1.11 -0.40 -17.64
CA ASN A 330 -1.91 -1.58 -17.37
C ASN A 330 -1.10 -2.60 -16.57
N PHE A 331 -1.71 -3.12 -15.52
CA PHE A 331 -1.11 -4.16 -14.69
C PHE A 331 -1.29 -5.54 -15.32
N GLN A 332 -0.22 -6.33 -15.31
CA GLN A 332 -0.26 -7.76 -15.62
C GLN A 332 0.26 -8.55 -14.44
N GLN A 333 -0.43 -9.63 -14.07
CA GLN A 333 -0.02 -10.51 -12.99
C GLN A 333 0.66 -11.76 -13.55
N HIS A 334 1.75 -12.17 -12.90
CA HIS A 334 2.58 -13.30 -13.30
C HIS A 334 2.80 -14.23 -12.13
N ARG A 335 2.98 -15.53 -12.41
CA ARG A 335 3.48 -16.50 -11.43
C ARG A 335 5.01 -16.53 -11.47
N VAL A 336 5.61 -16.81 -10.32
CA VAL A 336 7.08 -16.89 -10.15
C VAL A 336 7.66 -18.16 -10.77
#